data_AF-A0A937HQ32-F1
#
_entry.id   AF-A0A937HQ32-F1
#
_cell.length_a   1.000
_cell.length_b   1.000
_cell.length_c   1.000
_cell.angle_alpha   90.00
_cell.angle_beta   90.00
_cell.angle_gamma   90.00
#
_symmetry.space_group_name_H-M   'P 1'
#
loop_
_entity.id
_entity.type
_entity.pdbx_description
1 polymer ?
#
loop_
_entity_poly.entity_id
_entity_poly.type
_entity_poly.pdbx_seq_one_letter_code
_entity_poly.pdbx_strand_id
1 'polypeptide(L)'
;MRDQAVWVDEAVCIGCRYCAHVATNTFVVEPHLGRSRAIRQDGDSTERIQEAIDTCPVDCIHWVPFESLEALKRDLVRQNLQARPQG
;
A
#
# COMPACT_ATOMS: atom_id res chain seq x y z
N MET A 1 -12.26 15.58 6.29
CA MET A 1 -11.86 14.23 6.75
C MET A 1 -11.69 13.39 5.50
N ARG A 2 -10.61 12.63 5.34
CA ARG A 2 -10.52 11.68 4.22
C ARG A 2 -11.28 10.43 4.64
N ASP A 3 -12.33 10.07 3.91
CA ASP A 3 -13.12 8.87 4.18
C ASP A 3 -12.39 7.59 3.73
N GLN A 4 -11.48 7.72 2.77
CA GLN A 4 -10.73 6.61 2.18
C GLN A 4 -9.22 6.82 2.24
N ALA A 5 -8.52 5.70 2.23
CA ALA A 5 -7.08 5.58 2.17
C ALA A 5 -6.71 4.49 1.15
N VAL A 6 -5.60 4.66 0.46
CA VAL A 6 -4.98 3.62 -0.34
C VAL A 6 -4.18 2.66 0.54
N TRP A 7 -4.36 1.38 0.27
CA TRP A 7 -3.76 0.26 0.98
C TRP A 7 -3.18 -0.75 -0.01
N VAL A 8 -2.08 -1.38 0.35
CA VAL A 8 -1.51 -2.51 -0.39
C VAL A 8 -1.59 -3.75 0.49
N ASP A 9 -2.23 -4.80 -0.01
CA ASP A 9 -2.16 -6.12 0.60
C ASP A 9 -0.79 -6.74 0.32
N GLU A 10 0.12 -6.59 1.29
CA GLU A 10 1.50 -7.08 1.18
C GLU A 10 1.61 -8.61 1.17
N ALA A 11 0.56 -9.34 1.58
CA ALA A 11 0.54 -10.80 1.52
C ALA A 11 0.32 -11.29 0.09
N VAL A 12 -0.47 -10.55 -0.70
CA VAL A 12 -0.77 -10.87 -2.11
C VAL A 12 0.24 -10.23 -3.06
N CYS A 13 0.79 -9.06 -2.71
CA CYS A 13 1.68 -8.30 -3.57
C CYS A 13 2.87 -9.15 -4.06
N ILE A 14 3.07 -9.27 -5.37
CA ILE A 14 4.19 -10.05 -5.94
C ILE A 14 5.47 -9.22 -6.17
N GLY A 15 5.49 -7.95 -5.81
CA GLY A 15 6.67 -7.10 -5.96
C GLY A 15 6.99 -6.69 -7.40
N CYS A 16 5.98 -6.54 -8.27
CA CYS A 16 6.18 -6.14 -9.67
C CYS A 16 6.66 -4.68 -9.84
N ARG A 17 6.57 -3.86 -8.78
CA ARG A 17 7.08 -2.48 -8.67
C ARG A 17 6.40 -1.42 -9.55
N TYR A 18 5.45 -1.80 -10.39
CA TYR A 18 4.79 -0.85 -11.30
C TYR A 18 4.13 0.32 -10.57
N CYS A 19 3.42 0.06 -9.47
CA CYS A 19 2.79 1.09 -8.66
C CYS A 19 3.79 2.13 -8.11
N ALA A 20 5.00 1.69 -7.74
CA ALA A 20 6.07 2.57 -7.26
C ALA A 20 6.71 3.40 -8.39
N HIS A 21 6.51 3.03 -9.65
CA HIS A 21 6.91 3.84 -10.81
C HIS A 21 5.83 4.83 -11.25
N VAL A 22 4.55 4.45 -11.18
CA VAL A 22 3.42 5.31 -11.56
C VAL A 22 3.17 6.43 -10.54
N ALA A 23 3.18 6.08 -9.24
CA ALA A 23 2.90 6.98 -8.14
C ALA A 23 4.03 6.90 -7.09
N THR A 24 5.18 7.45 -7.47
CA THR A 24 6.46 7.38 -6.75
C THR A 24 6.44 8.02 -5.35
N ASN A 25 5.52 8.93 -5.10
CA ASN A 25 5.39 9.60 -3.80
C ASN A 25 4.40 8.88 -2.88
N THR A 26 3.59 7.98 -3.44
CA THR A 26 2.52 7.24 -2.75
C THR A 26 2.97 5.84 -2.37
N PHE A 27 3.66 5.14 -3.28
CA PHE A 27 4.10 3.76 -3.08
C PHE A 27 5.62 3.63 -3.05
N VAL A 28 6.11 2.73 -2.21
CA VAL A 28 7.50 2.28 -2.20
C VAL A 28 7.56 0.76 -2.27
N VAL A 29 8.71 0.23 -2.66
CA VAL A 29 9.01 -1.20 -2.53
C VAL A 29 9.88 -1.35 -1.29
N GLU A 30 9.42 -2.12 -0.31
CA GLU A 30 10.23 -2.40 0.87
C GLU A 30 11.38 -3.37 0.52
N PRO A 31 12.57 -3.21 1.14
CA PRO A 31 13.79 -3.86 0.68
C PRO A 31 13.96 -5.33 1.14
N HIS A 32 13.18 -5.80 2.13
CA HIS A 32 13.36 -7.09 2.76
C HIS A 32 12.59 -8.22 2.05
N LEU A 33 11.31 -8.02 1.76
CA LEU A 33 10.45 -9.01 1.10
C LEU A 33 10.15 -8.61 -0.37
N GLY A 34 10.60 -7.44 -0.82
CA GLY A 34 10.35 -6.89 -2.15
C GLY A 34 8.90 -6.51 -2.41
N ARG A 35 8.08 -6.35 -1.37
CA ARG A 35 6.65 -6.02 -1.47
C ARG A 35 6.44 -4.52 -1.63
N SER A 36 5.36 -4.15 -2.31
CA SER A 36 4.96 -2.74 -2.42
C SER A 36 4.18 -2.30 -1.19
N ARG A 37 4.28 -1.02 -0.83
CA ARG A 37 3.65 -0.43 0.34
C ARG A 37 3.18 0.99 0.06
N ALA A 38 1.98 1.32 0.51
CA ALA A 38 1.50 2.69 0.55
C ALA A 38 2.12 3.43 1.75
N ILE A 39 2.86 4.51 1.49
CA ILE A 39 3.51 5.34 2.53
C ILE A 39 2.83 6.69 2.72
N ARG A 40 2.11 7.17 1.71
CA ARG A 40 1.41 8.46 1.74
C ARG A 40 0.08 8.34 1.04
N GLN A 41 -0.95 8.92 1.65
CA GLN A 41 -2.31 8.88 1.11
C GLN A 41 -2.54 9.94 0.03
N ASP A 42 -1.58 10.85 -0.13
CA ASP A 42 -1.62 12.03 -1.00
C ASP A 42 -0.24 12.40 -1.52
N GLY A 43 0.59 11.37 -1.75
CA GLY A 43 1.88 11.56 -2.40
C GLY A 43 1.73 12.09 -3.81
N ASP A 44 0.74 11.55 -4.54
CA ASP A 44 0.44 11.85 -5.93
C ASP A 44 -1.05 12.18 -6.12
N SER A 45 -1.45 12.54 -7.35
CA SER A 45 -2.85 12.82 -7.66
C SER A 45 -3.70 11.54 -7.58
N THR A 46 -4.99 11.69 -7.27
CA THR A 46 -5.93 10.57 -7.16
C THR A 46 -5.96 9.74 -8.45
N GLU A 47 -5.83 10.38 -9.63
CA GLU A 47 -5.79 9.70 -10.92
C GLU A 47 -4.58 8.78 -11.05
N ARG A 48 -3.40 9.22 -10.61
CA ARG A 48 -2.18 8.38 -10.60
C ARG A 48 -2.30 7.21 -9.63
N ILE A 49 -2.89 7.46 -8.46
CA ILE A 49 -3.11 6.40 -7.47
C ILE A 49 -4.11 5.38 -8.04
N GLN A 50 -5.17 5.84 -8.71
CA GLN A 50 -6.13 4.98 -9.38
C GLN A 50 -5.50 4.17 -10.51
N GLU A 51 -4.65 4.79 -11.35
CA GLU A 51 -3.90 4.08 -12.40
C GLU A 51 -3.02 2.96 -11.82
N ALA A 52 -2.33 3.23 -10.70
CA ALA A 52 -1.53 2.23 -10.02
C ALA A 52 -2.37 1.08 -9.47
N ILE A 53 -3.58 1.36 -8.97
CA ILE A 53 -4.56 0.35 -8.54
C ILE A 53 -4.99 -0.51 -9.72
N ASP A 54 -5.46 0.12 -10.80
CA ASP A 54 -6.05 -0.56 -11.97
C ASP A 54 -5.03 -1.39 -12.74
N THR A 55 -3.74 -1.07 -12.63
CA THR A 55 -2.66 -1.78 -13.35
C THR A 55 -1.99 -2.86 -12.49
N CYS A 56 -2.43 -3.07 -11.25
CA CYS A 56 -1.83 -4.10 -10.41
C CYS A 56 -2.14 -5.51 -10.97
N PRO A 57 -1.14 -6.32 -11.35
CA PRO A 57 -1.38 -7.60 -12.02
C PRO A 57 -2.00 -8.69 -11.13
N VAL A 58 -2.09 -8.44 -9.82
CA VAL A 58 -2.62 -9.36 -8.81
C VAL A 58 -3.68 -8.67 -7.94
N ASP A 59 -4.19 -7.51 -8.37
CA ASP A 59 -5.23 -6.75 -7.69
C ASP A 59 -4.99 -6.53 -6.19
N CYS A 60 -3.74 -6.30 -5.77
CA CYS A 60 -3.39 -6.21 -4.36
C CYS A 60 -3.44 -4.79 -3.78
N ILE A 61 -3.99 -3.81 -4.51
CA ILE A 61 -4.05 -2.40 -4.07
C ILE A 61 -5.51 -1.97 -4.01
N HIS A 62 -5.92 -1.37 -2.90
CA HIS A 62 -7.33 -1.09 -2.62
C HIS A 62 -7.53 0.28 -1.98
N TRP A 63 -8.65 0.93 -2.32
CA TRP A 63 -9.21 1.99 -1.48
C TRP A 63 -9.95 1.35 -0.30
N VAL A 64 -9.56 1.70 0.91
CA VAL A 64 -10.14 1.21 2.16
C VAL A 64 -10.63 2.38 3.01
N PRO A 65 -11.56 2.19 3.96
CA PRO A 65 -11.90 3.23 4.92
C PRO A 65 -10.66 3.67 5.71
N PHE A 66 -10.47 4.97 5.89
CA PHE A 66 -9.29 5.50 6.57
C PHE A 66 -9.13 4.91 8.00
N GLU A 67 -10.24 4.71 8.70
CA GLU A 67 -10.30 4.10 10.03
C GLU A 67 -9.85 2.63 10.09
N SER A 68 -9.91 1.92 8.96
CA SER A 68 -9.50 0.51 8.87
C SER A 68 -7.97 0.34 8.79
N LEU A 69 -7.22 1.40 8.45
CA LEU A 69 -5.75 1.33 8.29
C LEU A 69 -5.04 0.76 9.51
N GLU A 70 -5.45 1.15 10.72
CA GLU A 70 -4.81 0.67 11.96
C GLU A 70 -5.06 -0.82 12.21
N ALA A 71 -6.24 -1.33 11.83
CA ALA A 71 -6.51 -2.76 11.89
C ALA A 71 -5.67 -3.54 10.88
N LEU A 72 -5.64 -3.07 9.62
CA LEU A 72 -4.89 -3.70 8.54
C LEU A 72 -3.38 -3.74 8.82
N LYS A 73 -2.79 -2.65 9.33
CA LYS A 73 -1.38 -2.62 9.78
C LYS A 73 -1.11 -3.65 10.87
N ARG A 74 -2.01 -3.79 11.87
CA ARG A 74 -1.85 -4.80 12.93
C ARG A 74 -1.86 -6.21 12.37
N ASP A 75 -2.67 -6.48 11.36
CA ASP A 75 -2.71 -7.79 10.72
C ASP A 75 -1.43 -8.09 9.93
N LEU A 76 -0.85 -7.11 9.24
CA LEU A 76 0.46 -7.30 8.61
C LEU A 76 1.58 -7.56 9.63
N VAL A 77 1.54 -6.92 10.79
CA VAL A 77 2.49 -7.21 11.89
C VAL A 77 2.30 -8.64 12.39
N ARG A 78 1.05 -9.10 12.56
CA ARG A 78 0.76 -10.50 12.95
C ARG A 78 1.24 -11.51 11.92
N GLN A 79 1.22 -11.15 10.64
CA GLN A 79 1.71 -11.97 9.53
C GLN A 79 3.23 -11.86 9.31
N ASN A 80 3.95 -11.12 10.16
CA ASN A 80 5.39 -10.84 10.03
C ASN A 80 5.78 -10.14 8.70
N LEU A 81 4.84 -9.41 8.07
CA LEU A 81 5.09 -8.62 6.86
C LEU A 81 5.54 -7.19 7.19
N GLN A 82 5.23 -6.72 8.41
CA GLN A 82 5.72 -5.44 8.93
C GLN A 82 6.34 -5.60 10.31
N ALA A 83 7.40 -4.84 10.58
CA ALA A 83 7.93 -4.73 11.93
C ALA A 83 6.90 -4.04 12.83
N ARG A 84 6.83 -4.48 14.10
CA ARG A 84 6.02 -3.80 15.11
C ARG A 84 6.57 -2.38 15.26
N PRO A 85 5.74 -1.32 15.18
CA PRO A 85 6.22 0.03 15.42
C PRO A 85 6.84 0.07 16.81
N GLN A 86 8.12 0.46 16.87
CA GLN A 86 8.78 0.78 18.13
C GLN A 86 8.16 2.12 18.57
N GLY A 87 7.39 2.07 19.66
CA GLY A 87 6.76 3.26 20.24
C GLY A 87 7.77 4.26 20.74
#